data_AF-A0A6V7LC10-F1
#
_entry.id   AF-A0A6V7LC10-F1
#
_cell.length_a   1.000
_cell.length_b   1.000
_cell.length_c   1.000
_cell.angle_alpha   90.00
_cell.angle_beta   90.00
_cell.angle_gamma   90.00
#
_symmetry.space_group_name_H-M   'P 1'
#
loop_
_entity.id
_entity.type
_entity.pdbx_description
1 polymer ?
#
loop_
_entity_poly.entity_id
_entity_poly.type
_entity_poly.pdbx_seq_one_letter_code
_entity_poly.pdbx_strand_id
1 'polypeptide(L)'
;DRSYLLSHIDTRSKDDKAYINDLIKTLRAFRKYPEDIRESLSNICGYLYFRSDKELVRQHHPANCLYYIISGEVLLTKTEKDPVT
;
A
#
# COMPACT_ATOMS: atom_id res chain seq x y z
N ASP A 1 0.13 13.88 -12.91
CA ASP A 1 0.36 12.44 -13.17
C ASP A 1 1.18 11.88 -12.01
N ARG A 2 0.85 10.69 -11.47
CA ARG A 2 1.55 10.04 -10.32
C ARG A 2 2.50 8.91 -10.75
N SER A 3 2.66 8.72 -12.06
CA SER A 3 3.52 7.68 -12.67
C SER A 3 4.96 7.71 -12.14
N TYR A 4 5.50 8.88 -11.81
CA TYR A 4 6.85 9.04 -11.24
C TYR A 4 7.05 8.31 -9.90
N LEU A 5 5.99 8.09 -9.11
CA LEU A 5 6.07 7.36 -7.84
C LEU A 5 6.23 5.84 -8.02
N LEU A 6 6.02 5.34 -9.24
CA LEU A 6 6.25 3.93 -9.61
C LEU A 6 7.74 3.60 -9.74
N SER A 7 8.64 4.59 -9.59
CA SER A 7 10.07 4.37 -9.54
C SER A 7 10.48 3.51 -8.34
N HIS A 8 11.67 2.89 -8.45
CA HIS A 8 12.27 2.19 -7.32
C HIS A 8 12.43 3.12 -6.12
N ILE A 9 12.22 2.61 -4.91
CA ILE A 9 12.21 3.41 -3.68
C ILE A 9 13.54 4.16 -3.50
N ASP A 10 14.66 3.48 -3.79
CA ASP A 10 16.01 4.03 -3.67
C ASP A 10 16.32 5.15 -4.66
N THR A 11 15.58 5.26 -5.76
CA THR A 11 15.80 6.28 -6.79
C THR A 11 14.93 7.52 -6.62
N ARG A 12 14.06 7.55 -5.59
CA ARG A 12 13.13 8.65 -5.35
C ARG A 12 13.84 9.91 -4.87
N SER A 13 13.43 11.04 -5.42
CA SER A 13 13.86 12.36 -4.98
C SER A 13 13.33 12.68 -3.58
N LYS A 14 13.83 13.77 -2.97
CA LYS A 14 13.31 14.26 -1.69
C LYS A 14 11.85 14.68 -1.79
N ASP A 15 11.45 15.27 -2.92
CA ASP A 15 10.09 15.74 -3.14
C ASP A 15 9.11 14.56 -3.27
N ASP A 16 9.53 13.47 -3.91
CA ASP A 16 8.74 12.23 -4.01
C ASP A 16 8.47 11.64 -2.63
N LYS A 17 9.49 11.61 -1.77
CA LYS A 17 9.39 11.10 -0.39
C LYS A 17 8.50 11.99 0.46
N ALA A 18 8.61 13.31 0.33
CA ALA A 18 7.74 14.27 0.99
C ALA A 18 6.27 14.05 0.59
N TYR A 19 5.99 13.83 -0.69
CA TYR A 19 4.64 13.51 -1.17
C TYR A 19 4.08 12.22 -0.54
N ILE A 20 4.89 11.16 -0.46
CA ILE A 20 4.47 9.91 0.20
C ILE A 20 4.22 10.12 1.70
N ASN A 21 5.04 10.93 2.37
CA ASN A 21 4.81 11.27 3.78
C ASN A 21 3.48 12.00 3.97
N ASP A 22 3.19 13.00 3.13
CA ASP A 22 1.92 13.72 3.16
C ASP A 22 0.74 12.78 2.91
N LEU A 23 0.89 11.83 1.97
CA LEU A 23 -0.12 10.81 1.73
C LEU A 23 -0.34 9.91 2.94
N ILE A 24 0.73 9.43 3.58
CA ILE A 24 0.67 8.63 4.81
C ILE A 24 -0.08 9.37 5.91
N LYS A 25 0.14 10.69 6.06
CA LYS A 25 -0.57 11.52 7.05
C LYS A 25 -2.09 11.58 6.81
N THR A 26 -2.54 11.49 5.56
CA THR A 26 -3.98 11.46 5.25
C THR A 26 -4.64 10.14 5.66
N LEU A 27 -3.89 9.04 5.69
CA LEU A 27 -4.41 7.72 6.02
C LEU A 27 -4.72 7.60 7.50
N ARG A 28 -5.99 7.31 7.84
CA ARG A 28 -6.46 7.16 9.22
C ARG A 28 -5.62 6.16 10.03
N ALA A 29 -5.15 5.09 9.38
CA ALA A 29 -4.32 4.06 10.01
C ALA A 29 -3.01 4.60 10.60
N PHE A 30 -2.49 5.70 10.07
CA PHE A 30 -1.20 6.26 10.48
C PHE A 30 -1.28 7.46 11.43
N ARG A 31 -2.49 7.95 11.75
CA ARG A 31 -2.70 9.11 12.64
C ARG A 31 -2.14 8.92 14.05
N LYS A 32 -2.09 7.69 14.55
CA LYS A 32 -1.61 7.37 15.91
C LYS A 32 -0.08 7.37 16.03
N TYR A 33 0.65 7.29 14.92
CA TYR A 33 2.11 7.23 14.95
C TYR A 33 2.71 8.63 14.97
N PRO A 34 3.83 8.83 15.68
CA PRO A 34 4.59 10.09 15.66
C PRO A 34 5.21 10.37 14.29
N GLU A 35 5.65 11.62 14.09
CA GLU A 35 6.10 12.12 12.78
C GLU A 35 7.36 11.42 12.26
N ASP A 36 8.32 11.13 13.15
CA ASP A 36 9.55 10.39 12.85
C ASP A 36 9.26 8.98 12.30
N ILE A 37 8.25 8.30 12.83
CA ILE A 37 7.80 7.00 12.32
C ILE A 37 7.16 7.14 10.94
N ARG A 38 6.34 8.17 10.70
CA ARG A 38 5.73 8.41 9.38
C ARG A 38 6.76 8.78 8.32
N GLU A 39 7.74 9.59 8.69
CA GLU A 39 8.87 9.93 7.83
C GLU A 39 9.70 8.69 7.49
N SER A 40 9.99 7.84 8.48
CA SER A 40 10.67 6.56 8.26
C SER A 40 9.90 5.65 7.31
N LEU A 41 8.57 5.57 7.46
CA LEU A 41 7.71 4.81 6.55
C LEU A 41 7.74 5.38 5.13
N SER A 42 7.71 6.71 4.96
CA SER A 42 7.77 7.34 3.64
C SER A 42 9.05 7.01 2.84
N ASN A 43 10.14 6.67 3.55
CA ASN A 43 11.39 6.25 2.94
C ASN A 43 11.39 4.79 2.46
N ILE A 44 10.49 3.94 2.95
CA ILE A 44 10.48 2.50 2.63
C ILE A 44 9.20 2.04 1.92
N CYS A 45 8.12 2.84 1.95
CA CYS A 45 6.86 2.47 1.34
C CYS A 45 6.90 2.62 -0.19
N GLY A 46 6.57 1.56 -0.92
CA GLY A 46 6.34 1.61 -2.37
C GLY A 46 5.02 2.27 -2.74
N TYR A 47 4.94 2.78 -3.97
CA TYR A 47 3.68 3.21 -4.59
C TYR A 47 3.41 2.26 -5.75
N LEU A 48 2.22 1.68 -5.79
CA LEU A 48 1.87 0.64 -6.75
C LEU A 48 0.60 1.04 -7.47
N TYR A 49 0.59 0.75 -8.78
CA TYR A 49 -0.59 0.88 -9.62
C TYR A 49 -0.91 -0.49 -10.21
N PHE A 50 -2.14 -0.94 -9.97
CA PHE A 50 -2.66 -2.18 -10.52
C PHE A 50 -3.75 -1.86 -11.53
N ARG A 51 -3.71 -2.54 -12.68
CA ARG A 51 -4.84 -2.54 -13.62
C ARG A 51 -5.97 -3.39 -13.04
N SER A 52 -7.17 -3.24 -13.59
CA SER A 52 -8.32 -4.09 -13.27
C SER A 52 -7.97 -5.58 -13.40
N ASP A 53 -8.70 -6.41 -12.65
CA ASP A 53 -8.62 -7.88 -12.66
C ASP A 53 -7.27 -8.46 -12.20
N LYS A 54 -6.52 -7.68 -11.41
CA LYS A 54 -5.30 -8.17 -10.75
C LYS A 54 -5.62 -8.69 -9.34
N GLU A 55 -5.24 -9.94 -9.10
CA GLU A 55 -5.22 -10.51 -7.75
C GLU A 55 -4.07 -9.90 -6.95
N LEU A 56 -4.40 -9.12 -5.91
CA LEU A 56 -3.40 -8.43 -5.07
C LEU A 56 -2.83 -9.35 -3.98
N VAL A 57 -3.70 -10.17 -3.39
CA VAL A 57 -3.37 -11.13 -2.33
C VAL A 57 -4.17 -12.41 -2.55
N ARG A 58 -3.61 -13.55 -2.14
CA ARG A 58 -4.24 -14.86 -2.28
C ARG A 58 -4.40 -15.53 -0.92
N GLN A 59 -5.57 -16.12 -0.67
CA GLN A 59 -5.83 -16.88 0.54
C GLN A 59 -4.77 -17.99 0.72
N HIS A 60 -4.31 -18.18 1.95
CA HIS A 60 -3.24 -19.13 2.32
C HIS A 60 -1.84 -18.80 1.78
N HIS A 61 -1.65 -17.71 1.03
CA HIS A 61 -0.32 -17.25 0.66
C HIS A 61 0.32 -16.45 1.80
N PRO A 62 1.63 -16.60 2.08
CA PRO A 62 2.33 -15.77 3.05
C PRO A 62 2.17 -14.27 2.77
N ALA A 63 1.88 -13.50 3.81
CA ALA A 63 1.76 -12.06 3.72
C ALA A 63 3.15 -11.41 3.85
N ASN A 64 3.65 -10.84 2.76
CA ASN A 64 4.95 -10.16 2.73
C ASN A 64 4.84 -8.64 2.86
N CYS A 65 3.67 -8.08 2.59
CA CYS A 65 3.45 -6.64 2.54
C CYS A 65 2.08 -6.27 3.10
N LEU A 66 1.97 -5.03 3.59
CA LEU A 66 0.72 -4.40 3.96
C LEU A 66 0.38 -3.30 2.93
N TYR A 67 -0.82 -3.36 2.36
CA TYR A 67 -1.27 -2.42 1.34
C TYR A 67 -2.30 -1.43 1.90
N TYR A 68 -2.25 -0.20 1.42
CA TYR A 68 -3.25 0.82 1.67
C TYR A 68 -3.81 1.31 0.33
N ILE A 69 -5.13 1.25 0.17
CA ILE A 69 -5.80 1.67 -1.06
C ILE A 69 -5.93 3.19 -1.01
N ILE A 70 -5.23 3.86 -1.92
CA ILE A 70 -5.22 5.32 -2.04
C ILE A 70 -6.34 5.83 -2.97
N SER A 71 -6.59 5.08 -4.03
CA SER A 71 -7.59 5.40 -5.05
C SER A 71 -8.02 4.12 -5.76
N GLY A 72 -9.30 4.04 -6.12
CA GLY A 72 -9.92 2.84 -6.67
C GLY A 72 -10.54 1.96 -5.59
N GLU A 73 -10.95 0.76 -6.00
CA GLU A 73 -11.66 -0.19 -5.17
C GLU A 73 -11.07 -1.59 -5.37
N VAL A 74 -11.22 -2.45 -4.38
CA VAL A 74 -10.78 -3.85 -4.46
C VAL A 74 -11.90 -4.75 -3.98
N LEU A 75 -11.98 -5.94 -4.57
CA LEU A 75 -12.87 -7.00 -4.10
C LEU A 75 -12.09 -7.91 -3.14
N LEU A 76 -12.61 -8.08 -1.93
CA LEU A 76 -12.08 -9.05 -0.96
C LEU A 76 -12.95 -10.31 -0.98
N THR A 77 -12.34 -11.45 -1.28
CA THR A 77 -13.01 -12.77 -1.30
C THR A 77 -12.30 -13.76 -0.41
N LYS A 78 -13.07 -14.69 0.17
CA LYS A 78 -12.56 -15.85 0.91
C LYS A 78 -13.34 -17.08 0.47
N THR A 79 -12.63 -18.17 0.17
CA THR A 79 -13.22 -19.47 -0.13
C THR A 79 -13.24 -20.31 1.15
N GLU A 80 -14.43 -20.77 1.53
CA GLU A 80 -14.63 -21.68 2.66
C GLU A 80 -15.23 -23.00 2.14
N LYS A 81 -14.79 -24.12 2.70
CA LYS A 81 -15.41 -25.42 2.41
C LYS A 81 -16.59 -25.61 3.34
N ASP A 82 -17.71 -26.07 2.78
CA ASP A 82 -18.87 -26.47 3.56
C ASP A 82 -18.51 -27.71 4.40
N PRO A 83 -18.75 -27.71 5.73
CA PRO A 83 -18.48 -28.86 6.60
C PRO A 83 -19.36 -30.10 6.33
N VAL A 84 -20.37 -30.03 5.45
CA VAL A 84 -21.36 -31.11 5.24
C VAL A 84 -20.96 -32.12 4.15
N THR A 85 -19.69 -32.16 3.71
CA THR A 85 -19.16 -33.20 2.78
C THR A 85 -17.99 -33.94 3.38
#